data_AF-A0A954V2B7-F1
#
_entry.id   AF-A0A954V2B7-F1
#
_cell.length_a   1.000
_cell.length_b   1.000
_cell.length_c   1.000
_cell.angle_alpha   90.00
_cell.angle_beta   90.00
_cell.angle_gamma   90.00
#
_symmetry.space_group_name_H-M   'P 1'
#
loop_
_entity.id
_entity.type
_entity.pdbx_description
1 polymer ?
#
loop_
_entity_poly.entity_id
_entity_poly.type
_entity_poly.pdbx_seq_one_letter_code
_entity_poly.pdbx_strand_id
1 'polypeptide(L)'
;MHEFESFLLRILLQLVVIIAAARCGAWLFGKFGQPQVVGEIAAGLLLGPSVLGRLAPDFVSYVFPTDTAIVFRSLSELGLMLLMFLIGTEFDFSHLKKVGRISVSVATMGIAIPFALGIAVALWMHPQVAADVNRSGFVLIIAVALSITAIPILGRIMIELDIHRSRLGTL
;
A
#
# COMPACT_ATOMS: atom_id res chain seq x y z
N MET A 1 33.16 -15.09 -6.29
CA MET A 1 32.88 -14.13 -7.37
C MET A 1 31.59 -14.51 -8.10
N HIS A 2 31.48 -15.73 -8.66
CA HIS A 2 30.27 -16.23 -9.35
C HIS A 2 28.96 -16.18 -8.53
N GLU A 3 28.98 -16.46 -7.22
CA GLU A 3 27.75 -16.41 -6.40
C GLU A 3 27.19 -15.00 -6.27
N PHE A 4 28.06 -14.00 -6.10
CA PHE A 4 27.68 -12.59 -6.04
C PHE A 4 27.10 -12.10 -7.38
N GLU A 5 27.71 -12.49 -8.50
CA GLU A 5 27.20 -12.16 -9.83
C GLU A 5 25.82 -12.77 -10.07
N SER A 6 25.63 -14.05 -9.74
CA SER A 6 24.32 -14.71 -9.87
C SER A 6 23.24 -14.07 -8.99
N PHE A 7 23.60 -13.61 -7.79
CA PHE A 7 22.71 -12.86 -6.91
C PHE A 7 22.32 -11.50 -7.50
N LEU A 8 23.30 -10.76 -8.03
CA LEU A 8 23.08 -9.44 -8.63
C LEU A 8 22.23 -9.54 -9.91
N LEU A 9 22.48 -10.56 -10.74
CA LEU A 9 21.67 -10.86 -11.92
C LEU A 9 20.20 -11.17 -11.57
N ARG A 10 19.97 -11.93 -10.49
CA ARG A 10 18.61 -12.22 -10.00
C ARG A 10 17.89 -10.95 -9.56
N ILE A 11 18.55 -10.07 -8.81
CA ILE A 11 17.97 -8.78 -8.40
C ILE A 11 17.66 -7.91 -9.62
N LEU A 12 18.59 -7.84 -10.59
CA LEU A 12 18.38 -7.05 -11.80
C LEU A 12 17.19 -7.57 -12.61
N LEU A 13 17.10 -8.89 -12.79
CA LEU A 13 15.97 -9.54 -13.46
C LEU A 13 14.65 -9.21 -12.75
N GLN A 14 14.61 -9.35 -11.42
CA GLN A 14 13.43 -9.02 -10.61
C GLN A 14 13.04 -7.56 -10.76
N LEU A 15 13.99 -6.64 -10.71
CA LEU A 15 13.76 -5.22 -10.87
C LEU A 15 13.17 -4.91 -12.24
N VAL A 16 13.72 -5.51 -13.31
CA VAL A 16 13.19 -5.37 -14.67
C VAL A 16 11.75 -5.87 -14.75
N VAL A 17 11.46 -7.06 -14.19
CA VAL A 17 10.11 -7.64 -14.20
C VAL A 17 9.12 -6.75 -13.41
N ILE A 18 9.50 -6.29 -12.22
CA ILE A 18 8.66 -5.42 -11.38
C ILE A 18 8.38 -4.10 -12.09
N ILE A 19 9.41 -3.42 -12.62
CA ILE A 19 9.25 -2.14 -13.32
C ILE A 19 8.42 -2.31 -14.58
N ALA A 20 8.69 -3.35 -15.39
CA ALA A 20 7.93 -3.62 -16.60
C ALA A 20 6.45 -3.86 -16.29
N ALA A 21 6.15 -4.70 -15.29
CA ALA A 21 4.77 -4.96 -14.89
C ALA A 21 4.08 -3.71 -14.34
N ALA A 22 4.77 -2.94 -13.47
CA ALA A 22 4.24 -1.69 -12.94
C ALA A 22 3.92 -0.68 -14.05
N ARG A 23 4.82 -0.52 -15.04
CA ARG A 23 4.61 0.37 -16.19
C ARG A 23 3.48 -0.10 -17.09
N CYS A 24 3.40 -1.39 -17.36
CA CYS A 24 2.28 -1.98 -18.12
C CYS A 24 0.95 -1.77 -17.40
N GLY A 25 0.91 -1.98 -16.08
CA GLY A 25 -0.27 -1.75 -15.25
C GLY A 25 -0.70 -0.28 -15.24
N ALA A 26 0.24 0.63 -14.99
CA ALA A 26 0.02 2.07 -15.04
C ALA A 26 -0.53 2.53 -16.39
N TRP A 27 0.07 2.07 -17.49
CA TRP A 27 -0.37 2.40 -18.84
C TRP A 27 -1.79 1.88 -19.13
N LEU A 28 -2.06 0.62 -18.77
CA LEU A 28 -3.36 -0.01 -18.98
C LEU A 28 -4.46 0.73 -18.20
N PHE A 29 -4.24 0.99 -16.91
CA PHE A 29 -5.21 1.69 -16.06
C PHE A 29 -5.38 3.16 -16.45
N GLY A 30 -4.30 3.82 -16.87
CA GLY A 30 -4.36 5.16 -17.44
C GLY A 30 -5.25 5.23 -18.68
N LYS A 31 -5.24 4.19 -19.54
CA LYS A 31 -6.15 4.10 -20.69
C LYS A 31 -7.63 3.99 -20.30
N PHE A 32 -7.92 3.43 -19.12
CA PHE A 32 -9.27 3.35 -18.56
C PHE A 32 -9.66 4.57 -17.70
N GLY A 33 -8.83 5.62 -17.66
CA GLY A 33 -9.09 6.82 -16.86
C GLY A 33 -8.91 6.62 -15.35
N GLN A 34 -8.23 5.56 -14.94
CA GLN A 34 -7.87 5.31 -13.53
C GLN A 34 -6.50 5.94 -13.21
N PRO A 35 -6.25 6.36 -11.96
CA PRO A 35 -4.93 6.79 -11.52
C PRO A 35 -3.88 5.69 -11.77
N GLN A 36 -2.69 6.09 -12.21
CA GLN A 36 -1.62 5.18 -12.60
C GLN A 36 -1.16 4.33 -11.42
N VAL A 37 -1.11 4.92 -10.22
CA VAL A 37 -0.78 4.21 -8.98
C VAL A 37 -1.66 2.98 -8.72
N VAL A 38 -2.94 3.01 -9.12
CA VAL A 38 -3.85 1.86 -8.97
C VAL A 38 -3.39 0.70 -9.85
N GLY A 39 -2.96 1.00 -11.08
CA GLY A 39 -2.42 0.02 -12.01
C GLY A 39 -1.10 -0.60 -11.53
N GLU A 40 -0.23 0.20 -10.90
CA GLU A 40 1.02 -0.29 -10.31
C GLU A 40 0.78 -1.24 -9.14
N ILE A 41 -0.13 -0.88 -8.22
CA ILE A 41 -0.51 -1.73 -7.08
C ILE A 41 -1.15 -3.03 -7.58
N ALA A 42 -2.04 -2.95 -8.58
CA ALA A 42 -2.65 -4.12 -9.18
C ALA A 42 -1.60 -5.03 -9.84
N ALA A 43 -0.65 -4.47 -10.58
CA ALA A 43 0.46 -5.24 -11.18
C ALA A 43 1.30 -5.94 -10.11
N GLY A 44 1.62 -5.27 -9.00
CA GLY A 44 2.32 -5.87 -7.87
C GLY A 44 1.54 -7.01 -7.21
N LEU A 45 0.22 -6.84 -7.02
CA LEU A 45 -0.65 -7.88 -6.47
C LEU A 45 -0.74 -9.10 -7.40
N LEU A 46 -0.78 -8.86 -8.72
CA LEU A 46 -0.78 -9.91 -9.74
C LEU A 46 0.53 -10.70 -9.75
N LEU A 47 1.68 -10.00 -9.73
CA LEU A 47 3.02 -10.61 -9.64
C LEU A 47 3.27 -11.33 -8.31
N GLY A 48 2.59 -10.90 -7.25
CA GLY A 48 2.75 -11.46 -5.93
C GLY A 48 2.21 -12.89 -5.76
N PRO A 49 2.40 -13.46 -4.55
CA PRO A 49 1.96 -14.81 -4.24
C PRO A 49 0.43 -14.97 -4.27
N SER A 50 -0.31 -13.86 -4.15
CA SER A 50 -1.78 -13.84 -4.13
C SER A 50 -2.42 -14.35 -5.42
N VAL A 51 -1.79 -14.11 -6.58
CA VAL A 51 -2.33 -14.50 -7.89
C VAL A 51 -1.34 -15.38 -8.63
N LEU A 52 -0.21 -14.84 -9.10
CA LEU A 52 0.79 -15.63 -9.83
C LEU A 52 1.38 -16.75 -8.97
N GLY A 53 1.54 -16.56 -7.66
CA GLY A 53 2.01 -17.63 -6.78
C GLY A 53 1.04 -18.81 -6.64
N ARG A 54 -0.25 -18.61 -6.93
CA ARG A 54 -1.25 -19.69 -6.96
C ARG A 54 -1.38 -20.34 -8.34
N LEU A 55 -1.26 -19.55 -9.40
CA LEU A 55 -1.42 -20.02 -10.78
C LEU A 55 -0.15 -20.67 -11.35
N ALA A 56 1.02 -20.16 -10.98
CA ALA A 56 2.33 -20.59 -11.48
C ALA A 56 3.40 -20.50 -10.37
N PRO A 57 3.31 -21.34 -9.32
CA PRO A 57 4.23 -21.31 -8.18
C PRO A 57 5.70 -21.53 -8.59
N ASP A 58 5.95 -22.39 -9.58
CA ASP A 58 7.31 -22.67 -10.08
C ASP A 58 7.92 -21.44 -10.75
N PHE A 59 7.12 -20.69 -11.53
CA PHE A 59 7.57 -19.46 -12.16
C PHE A 59 7.88 -18.38 -11.13
N VAL A 60 7.02 -18.20 -10.11
CA VAL A 60 7.26 -17.23 -9.04
C VAL A 60 8.49 -17.61 -8.22
N SER A 61 8.71 -18.88 -7.94
CA SER A 61 9.89 -19.34 -7.18
C SER A 61 11.19 -19.15 -7.97
N TYR A 62 11.13 -19.28 -9.30
CA TYR A 62 12.26 -19.02 -10.19
C TYR A 62 12.59 -17.53 -10.31
N VAL A 63 11.58 -16.68 -10.51
CA VAL A 63 11.77 -15.24 -10.72
C VAL A 63 11.97 -14.50 -9.39
N PHE A 64 11.27 -14.90 -8.32
CA PHE A 64 11.26 -14.26 -6.99
C PHE A 64 11.71 -15.22 -5.86
N PRO A 65 12.96 -15.70 -5.84
CA PRO A 65 13.52 -16.42 -4.70
C PRO A 65 13.47 -15.61 -3.41
N THR A 66 13.28 -16.31 -2.28
CA THR A 66 13.19 -15.72 -0.94
C THR A 66 14.44 -14.96 -0.50
N ASP A 67 15.61 -15.33 -1.04
CA ASP A 67 16.90 -14.78 -0.62
C ASP A 67 17.06 -13.30 -0.99
N THR A 68 16.36 -12.84 -2.04
CA THR A 68 16.37 -11.43 -2.46
C THR A 68 15.23 -10.61 -1.84
N ALA A 69 14.26 -11.26 -1.18
CA ALA A 69 13.07 -10.60 -0.64
C ALA A 69 13.41 -9.50 0.37
N ILE A 70 14.47 -9.70 1.17
CA ILE A 70 14.93 -8.70 2.14
C ILE A 70 15.38 -7.40 1.46
N VAL A 71 16.06 -7.49 0.31
CA VAL A 71 16.54 -6.32 -0.44
C VAL A 71 15.35 -5.52 -0.97
N PHE A 72 14.37 -6.19 -1.58
CA PHE A 72 13.17 -5.52 -2.10
C PHE A 72 12.29 -4.97 -1.00
N ARG A 73 12.22 -5.63 0.16
CA ARG A 73 11.52 -5.09 1.34
C ARG A 73 12.14 -3.77 1.80
N SER A 74 13.46 -3.74 2.00
CA SER A 74 14.17 -2.52 2.39
C SER A 74 14.02 -1.42 1.33
N LEU A 75 14.12 -1.78 0.04
CA LEU A 75 13.93 -0.82 -1.05
C LEU A 75 12.50 -0.26 -1.09
N SER A 76 11.49 -1.08 -0.79
CA SER A 76 10.10 -0.66 -0.74
C SER A 76 9.82 0.26 0.46
N GLU A 77 10.40 -0.05 1.62
CA GLU A 77 10.31 0.81 2.81
C GLU A 77 10.98 2.17 2.56
N LEU A 78 12.16 2.19 1.93
CA LEU A 78 12.83 3.43 1.52
C LEU A 78 12.02 4.20 0.47
N GLY A 79 11.49 3.51 -0.54
CA GLY A 79 10.65 4.13 -1.57
C GLY A 79 9.38 4.76 -0.98
N LEU A 80 8.74 4.10 -0.01
CA LEU A 80 7.60 4.64 0.72
C LEU A 80 7.99 5.86 1.56
N MET A 81 9.12 5.84 2.26
CA MET A 81 9.61 7.00 3.00
C MET A 81 9.85 8.20 2.09
N LEU A 82 10.50 7.99 0.95
CA LEU A 82 10.73 9.03 -0.06
C LEU A 82 9.41 9.56 -0.65
N LEU A 83 8.44 8.68 -0.90
CA LEU A 83 7.11 9.07 -1.35
C LEU A 83 6.40 9.94 -0.31
N MET A 84 6.42 9.53 0.97
CA MET A 84 5.82 10.33 2.06
C MET A 84 6.50 11.69 2.20
N PHE A 85 7.82 11.75 2.03
CA PHE A 85 8.57 13.00 2.03
C PHE A 85 8.13 13.91 0.88
N LEU A 86 8.07 13.39 -0.35
CA LEU A 86 7.63 14.15 -1.53
C LEU A 86 6.22 14.70 -1.36
N ILE A 87 5.30 13.88 -0.85
CA ILE A 87 3.93 14.29 -0.55
C ILE A 87 3.92 15.39 0.50
N GLY A 88 4.70 15.24 1.58
CA GLY A 88 4.84 16.28 2.60
C GLY A 88 5.36 17.61 2.05
N THR A 89 6.23 17.59 1.03
CA THR A 89 6.75 18.80 0.39
C THR A 89 5.78 19.47 -0.58
N GLU A 90 4.92 18.70 -1.25
CA GLU A 90 3.97 19.23 -2.25
C GLU A 90 2.66 19.71 -1.62
N PHE A 91 2.29 19.19 -0.44
CA PHE A 91 1.04 19.55 0.23
C PHE A 91 1.08 20.93 0.89
N ASP A 92 0.12 21.80 0.54
CA ASP A 92 -0.07 23.09 1.18
C ASP A 92 -1.00 23.01 2.41
N PHE A 93 -0.39 22.87 3.59
CA PHE A 93 -1.10 22.81 4.87
C PHE A 93 -1.67 24.18 5.34
N SER A 94 -1.47 25.27 4.59
CA SER A 94 -1.91 26.62 4.98
C SER A 94 -3.43 26.74 5.16
N HIS A 95 -4.19 25.91 4.45
CA HIS A 95 -5.65 25.88 4.50
C HIS A 95 -6.20 25.16 5.74
N LEU A 96 -5.42 24.21 6.31
CA LEU A 96 -5.82 23.40 7.45
C LEU A 96 -6.03 24.23 8.73
N LYS A 97 -5.25 25.33 8.87
CA LYS A 97 -5.35 26.26 10.01
C LYS A 97 -6.71 26.97 10.10
N LYS A 98 -7.40 27.18 8.97
CA LYS A 98 -8.67 27.91 8.93
C LYS A 98 -9.89 27.05 9.33
N VAL A 99 -9.75 25.73 9.30
CA VAL A 99 -10.84 24.76 9.54
C VAL A 99 -10.59 23.84 10.75
N GLY A 100 -9.56 24.15 11.54
CA GLY A 100 -8.94 23.23 12.51
C GLY A 100 -9.90 22.48 13.46
N ARG A 101 -10.95 23.12 13.99
CA ARG A 101 -11.89 22.44 14.89
C ARG A 101 -12.77 21.39 14.18
N ILE A 102 -13.17 21.66 12.94
CA ILE A 102 -13.93 20.71 12.12
C ILE A 102 -12.98 19.59 11.67
N SER A 103 -11.78 19.92 11.20
CA SER A 103 -10.77 18.94 10.78
C SER A 103 -10.40 17.96 11.89
N VAL A 104 -10.21 18.44 13.13
CA VAL A 104 -9.92 17.57 14.29
C VAL A 104 -11.09 16.64 14.61
N SER A 105 -12.32 17.14 14.55
CA SER A 105 -13.51 16.31 14.78
C SER A 105 -13.66 15.24 13.70
N VAL A 106 -13.45 15.61 12.42
CA VAL A 106 -13.53 14.68 11.29
C VAL A 106 -12.42 13.64 11.38
N ALA A 107 -11.18 14.03 11.68
CA ALA A 107 -10.06 13.11 11.84
C ALA A 107 -10.29 12.12 12.99
N THR A 108 -10.73 12.61 14.15
CA THR A 108 -11.01 11.75 15.30
C THR A 108 -12.13 10.76 14.99
N MET A 109 -13.22 11.22 14.35
CA MET A 109 -14.33 10.33 13.97
C MET A 109 -13.94 9.35 12.86
N GLY A 110 -13.08 9.77 11.92
CA GLY A 110 -12.52 8.93 10.86
C GLY A 110 -11.64 7.80 11.38
N ILE A 111 -11.11 7.91 12.60
CA ILE A 111 -10.35 6.85 13.28
C ILE A 111 -11.29 6.05 14.20
N ALA A 112 -12.06 6.73 15.04
CA ALA A 112 -12.88 6.10 16.08
C ALA A 112 -14.00 5.21 15.51
N ILE A 113 -14.66 5.65 14.43
CA ILE A 113 -15.77 4.87 13.83
C ILE A 113 -15.26 3.57 13.20
N PRO A 114 -14.26 3.57 12.28
CA PRO A 114 -13.72 2.32 11.74
C PRO A 114 -13.09 1.43 12.80
N PHE A 115 -12.49 2.01 13.85
CA PHE A 115 -11.96 1.24 14.98
C PHE A 115 -13.07 0.48 15.73
N ALA A 116 -14.16 1.16 16.09
CA ALA A 116 -15.29 0.54 16.76
C ALA A 116 -15.97 -0.54 15.89
N LEU A 117 -16.15 -0.25 14.60
CA LEU A 117 -16.65 -1.24 13.63
C LEU A 117 -15.70 -2.43 13.49
N GLY A 118 -14.39 -2.18 13.49
CA GLY A 118 -13.38 -3.23 13.43
C GLY A 118 -13.40 -4.14 14.65
N ILE A 119 -13.67 -3.61 15.86
CA ILE A 119 -13.93 -4.42 17.05
C ILE A 119 -15.14 -5.31 16.84
N ALA A 120 -16.26 -4.75 16.37
CA ALA A 120 -17.50 -5.50 16.17
C ALA A 120 -17.31 -6.64 15.15
N VAL A 121 -16.70 -6.34 14.00
CA VAL A 121 -16.37 -7.33 12.96
C VAL A 121 -15.43 -8.40 13.51
N ALA A 122 -14.39 -8.01 14.25
CA ALA A 122 -13.43 -8.96 14.79
C ALA A 122 -14.04 -9.90 15.83
N LEU A 123 -14.93 -9.41 16.69
CA LEU A 123 -15.63 -10.26 17.66
C LEU A 123 -16.57 -11.27 16.96
N TRP A 124 -17.14 -10.90 15.82
CA TRP A 124 -17.98 -11.79 15.01
C TRP A 124 -17.15 -12.82 14.22
N MET A 125 -15.99 -12.43 13.70
CA MET A 125 -15.11 -13.30 12.91
C MET A 125 -14.23 -14.23 13.74
N HIS A 126 -13.78 -13.80 14.93
CA HIS A 126 -12.87 -14.55 15.80
C HIS A 126 -13.27 -16.03 15.98
N PRO A 127 -14.53 -16.37 16.35
CA PRO A 127 -14.91 -17.77 16.53
C PRO A 127 -14.94 -18.60 15.23
N GLN A 128 -15.04 -17.96 14.06
CA GLN A 128 -15.14 -18.64 12.76
C GLN A 128 -13.77 -18.83 12.08
N VAL A 129 -12.86 -17.89 12.28
CA VAL A 129 -11.60 -17.79 11.50
C VAL A 129 -10.36 -18.02 12.35
N ALA A 130 -10.41 -17.67 13.65
CA ALA A 130 -9.22 -17.59 14.49
C ALA A 130 -9.49 -18.06 15.93
N ALA A 131 -10.26 -19.14 16.08
CA ALA A 131 -10.68 -19.68 17.39
C ALA A 131 -9.47 -20.01 18.29
N ASP A 132 -8.36 -20.44 17.69
CA ASP A 132 -7.12 -20.82 18.40
C ASP A 132 -6.21 -19.63 18.76
N VAL A 133 -6.54 -18.41 18.32
CA VAL A 133 -5.73 -17.20 18.55
C VAL A 133 -6.28 -16.40 19.72
N ASN A 134 -5.40 -15.72 20.48
CA ASN A 134 -5.82 -14.82 21.55
C ASN A 134 -6.83 -13.78 21.03
N ARG A 135 -8.05 -13.83 21.57
CA ARG A 135 -9.18 -12.97 21.18
C ARG A 135 -8.84 -11.48 21.25
N SER A 136 -8.16 -11.05 22.30
CA SER A 136 -7.81 -9.63 22.48
C SER A 136 -6.81 -9.16 21.41
N GLY A 137 -5.79 -9.97 21.11
CA GLY A 137 -4.82 -9.68 20.07
C GLY A 137 -5.46 -9.63 18.69
N PHE A 138 -6.32 -10.60 18.36
CA PHE A 138 -7.04 -10.62 17.09
C PHE A 138 -7.93 -9.38 16.93
N VAL A 139 -8.72 -9.05 17.95
CA VAL A 139 -9.62 -7.88 17.93
C VAL A 139 -8.84 -6.58 17.77
N LEU A 140 -7.75 -6.39 18.51
CA LEU A 140 -6.93 -5.18 18.41
C LEU A 140 -6.26 -5.05 17.03
N ILE A 141 -5.73 -6.15 16.47
CA ILE A 141 -5.11 -6.12 15.14
C ILE A 141 -6.13 -5.69 14.08
N ILE A 142 -7.32 -6.30 14.06
CA ILE A 142 -8.35 -5.97 13.08
C ILE A 142 -8.88 -4.54 13.27
N ALA A 143 -9.14 -4.12 14.51
CA ALA A 143 -9.61 -2.77 14.82
C ALA A 143 -8.60 -1.70 14.39
N VAL A 144 -7.31 -1.89 14.67
CA VAL A 144 -6.24 -0.98 14.26
C VAL A 144 -6.08 -1.01 12.73
N ALA A 145 -6.05 -2.19 12.11
CA ALA A 145 -5.88 -2.33 10.66
C ALA A 145 -6.98 -1.61 9.86
N LEU A 146 -8.23 -1.63 10.33
CA LEU A 146 -9.35 -0.94 9.69
C LEU A 146 -9.40 0.57 9.98
N SER A 147 -8.66 1.05 10.97
CA SER A 147 -8.64 2.46 11.40
C SER A 147 -7.50 3.28 10.79
N ILE A 148 -6.41 2.62 10.36
CA ILE A 148 -5.27 3.28 9.73
C ILE A 148 -5.60 3.64 8.27
N THR A 149 -5.28 4.88 7.88
CA THR A 149 -5.47 5.38 6.51
C THR A 149 -4.17 5.38 5.71
N ALA A 150 -4.26 5.09 4.41
CA ALA A 150 -3.11 5.11 3.48
C ALA A 150 -2.89 6.50 2.86
N ILE A 151 -2.53 7.48 3.70
CA ILE A 151 -2.26 8.87 3.30
C ILE A 151 -1.30 8.99 2.09
N PRO A 152 -0.19 8.24 2.01
CA PRO A 152 0.76 8.41 0.91
C PRO A 152 0.15 8.08 -0.45
N ILE A 153 -0.68 7.04 -0.51
CA ILE A 153 -1.32 6.65 -1.76
C ILE A 153 -2.40 7.66 -2.14
N LEU A 154 -3.18 8.13 -1.16
CA LEU A 154 -4.18 9.18 -1.40
C LEU A 154 -3.52 10.46 -1.92
N GLY A 155 -2.43 10.91 -1.31
CA GLY A 155 -1.69 12.08 -1.74
C GLY A 155 -1.15 11.93 -3.17
N ARG A 156 -0.61 10.75 -3.51
CA ARG A 156 -0.19 10.44 -4.87
C ARG A 156 -1.34 10.49 -5.86
N ILE A 157 -2.50 9.91 -5.53
CA ILE A 157 -3.70 9.97 -6.38
C ILE A 157 -4.13 11.42 -6.61
N MET A 158 -4.12 12.26 -5.56
CA MET A 158 -4.50 13.66 -5.67
C MET A 158 -3.56 14.47 -6.55
N ILE A 159 -2.26 14.18 -6.52
CA ILE A 159 -1.27 14.80 -7.41
C ILE A 159 -1.49 14.32 -8.85
N GLU A 160 -1.68 13.01 -9.07
CA GLU A 160 -1.94 12.44 -10.40
C GLU A 160 -3.23 12.98 -11.04
N LEU A 161 -4.24 13.30 -10.23
CA LEU A 161 -5.50 13.89 -10.66
C LEU A 161 -5.51 15.44 -10.69
N ASP A 162 -4.40 16.09 -10.32
CA ASP A 162 -4.27 17.56 -10.20
C ASP A 162 -5.29 18.22 -9.25
N ILE A 163 -5.79 17.48 -8.25
CA ILE A 163 -6.78 17.98 -7.28
C ILE A 163 -6.16 18.40 -5.94
N HIS A 164 -4.84 18.32 -5.80
CA HIS A 164 -4.10 18.62 -4.57
C HIS A 164 -4.24 20.08 -4.08
N ARG A 165 -4.66 21.01 -4.94
CA ARG A 165 -4.93 22.42 -4.59
C ARG A 165 -6.42 22.75 -4.41
N SER A 166 -7.31 21.77 -4.57
CA SER A 166 -8.75 21.96 -4.45
C SER A 166 -9.21 21.90 -2.98
N ARG A 167 -10.41 22.43 -2.67
CA ARG A 167 -10.99 22.37 -1.30
C ARG A 167 -11.14 20.95 -0.77
N LEU A 168 -11.28 19.95 -1.64
CA LEU A 168 -11.34 18.53 -1.27
C LEU A 168 -9.96 17.98 -0.86
N GLY A 169 -8.87 18.58 -1.34
CA GLY A 169 -7.52 18.15 -1.00
C GLY A 169 -6.96 18.71 0.31
N THR A 170 -7.66 19.70 0.88
CA THR A 170 -7.26 20.38 2.12
C THR A 170 -8.04 19.92 3.36
N LEU A 171 -8.98 18.98 3.20
CA LEU A 171 -9.76 18.36 4.28
C LEU A 171 -9.12 17.03 4.69
#